data_AF-A0A851SVV5-F1
#
_entry.id   AF-A0A851SVV5-F1
#
_cell.length_a   1.000
_cell.length_b   1.000
_cell.length_c   1.000
_cell.angle_alpha   90.00
_cell.angle_beta   90.00
_cell.angle_gamma   90.00
#
_symmetry.space_group_name_H-M   'P 1'
#
loop_
_entity.id
_entity.type
_entity.pdbx_description
1 polymer ?
#
loop_
_entity_poly.entity_id
_entity_poly.type
_entity_poly.pdbx_seq_one_letter_code
_entity_poly.pdbx_strand_id
1 'polypeptide(L)'
;TDPDVNGRKKTFTEVQAERLEQAERTILIKCPPKISEKKLLQYLSSHGKINSHFFFENYGIHALIEFSEKNSIASLQDVIGIPSATEHHVVPFKSRLFTFMMKNPVGQAAAETQIRLSPQSHIPVKDLIQKLCAADSISSQMYTLLNEYQLTEENIKLRFLACSLVRDFTRAYFPDSVVKPFGSSVNTFGKLGCDVDMFLDFNEARKHIKKMTKGPFEMEYQLKRLPSERLATQKILSVIGDCLDHFGPGCVSVQKILNARCPLVKFSHQPTGFQCDLSVSNSIAIKSSELLYIYGCLDSRVRALVFSIRCWARVHGLTNSVPGAWITNFSLTMMVIFFLQKRSPPVIPTVDQLRALADEEDRHVIGSYDCSFVRDLSKINPTKNTETLDELLHNFFEYFGNFDFRKNSINLRKGKEVNKPESSPLYIWNPFEQDLNISKNVNQPQLEKFVALARESAWILQKEDKTQRMISKEPWGLAALLIPFGKNNPNMIKNRVKGIGSETIKSLLDSLKLSNVNNLQKAVGK
;
A
#
# COMPACT_ATOMS: atom_id res chain seq x y z
N THR A 1 14.58 -0.28 23.41
CA THR A 1 13.16 0.08 23.66
C THR A 1 12.44 -0.10 22.34
N ASP A 2 11.50 -1.04 22.28
CA ASP A 2 10.84 -1.41 21.04
C ASP A 2 10.03 -0.21 20.51
N PRO A 3 10.38 0.38 19.34
CA PRO A 3 9.61 1.49 18.77
C PRO A 3 8.14 1.13 18.53
N ASP A 4 7.82 -0.17 18.48
CA ASP A 4 6.47 -0.71 18.31
C ASP A 4 5.53 -0.45 19.52
N VAL A 5 6.08 -0.18 20.71
CA VAL A 5 5.27 0.09 21.91
C VAL A 5 4.78 1.55 21.96
N ASN A 6 5.53 2.51 21.43
CA ASN A 6 5.10 3.92 21.37
C ASN A 6 4.10 4.19 20.24
N GLY A 7 4.14 3.39 19.16
CA GLY A 7 3.18 3.47 18.05
C GLY A 7 1.75 3.09 18.45
N ARG A 8 1.58 2.29 19.52
CA ARG A 8 0.26 1.87 20.03
C ARG A 8 -0.54 2.98 20.73
N LYS A 9 0.03 4.18 20.92
CA LYS A 9 -0.63 5.29 21.62
C LYS A 9 -1.29 6.32 20.71
N LYS A 10 -0.89 6.42 19.43
CA LYS A 10 -1.42 7.45 18.52
C LYS A 10 -2.40 6.83 17.54
N THR A 11 -3.52 7.51 17.33
CA THR A 11 -4.48 7.18 16.29
C THR A 11 -3.88 7.44 14.90
N PHE A 12 -4.44 6.78 13.88
CA PHE A 12 -4.08 7.02 12.48
C PHE A 12 -4.14 8.50 12.09
N THR A 13 -5.15 9.22 12.57
CA THR A 13 -5.35 10.65 12.27
C THR A 13 -4.25 11.51 12.92
N GLU A 14 -3.88 11.23 14.17
CA GLU A 14 -2.78 11.95 14.85
C GLU A 14 -1.44 11.70 14.16
N VAL A 15 -1.16 10.46 13.77
CA VAL A 15 0.05 10.13 13.00
C VAL A 15 0.08 10.93 11.71
N GLN A 16 -1.02 10.96 10.94
CA GLN A 16 -1.05 11.77 9.71
C GLN A 16 -0.86 13.26 9.98
N ALA A 17 -1.49 13.81 11.01
CA ALA A 17 -1.37 15.23 11.35
C ALA A 17 0.09 15.60 11.70
N GLU A 18 0.75 14.79 12.52
CA GLU A 18 2.17 14.97 12.87
C GLU A 18 3.07 14.89 11.64
N ARG A 19 2.85 13.92 10.75
CA ARG A 19 3.66 13.76 9.53
C ARG A 19 3.46 14.90 8.53
N LEU A 20 2.23 15.42 8.43
CA LEU A 20 1.94 16.57 7.59
C LEU A 20 2.61 17.83 8.14
N GLU A 21 2.53 18.07 9.45
CA GLU A 21 3.22 19.18 10.13
C GLU A 21 4.73 19.15 9.85
N GLN A 22 5.38 18.00 10.09
CA GLN A 22 6.80 17.79 9.79
C GLN A 22 7.10 18.13 8.32
N ALA A 23 6.27 17.65 7.41
CA ALA A 23 6.42 17.89 5.98
C ALA A 23 6.22 19.35 5.58
N GLU A 24 5.49 20.19 6.34
CA GLU A 24 5.35 21.63 6.03
C GLU A 24 6.62 22.43 6.29
N ARG A 25 7.45 21.98 7.24
CA ARG A 25 8.74 22.59 7.59
C ARG A 25 9.93 21.80 7.03
N THR A 26 9.68 21.04 5.97
CA THR A 26 10.69 20.26 5.26
C THR A 26 10.92 20.80 3.84
N ILE A 27 12.17 20.70 3.37
CA ILE A 27 12.60 21.11 2.04
C ILE A 27 13.35 19.96 1.34
N LEU A 28 13.50 20.08 0.01
CA LEU A 28 14.28 19.14 -0.79
C LEU A 28 15.37 19.88 -1.57
N ILE A 29 16.61 19.41 -1.47
CA ILE A 29 17.77 20.03 -2.12
C ILE A 29 18.39 19.02 -3.09
N LYS A 30 18.57 19.41 -4.36
CA LYS A 30 19.48 18.74 -5.28
C LYS A 30 20.90 19.18 -4.97
N CYS A 31 21.74 18.25 -4.53
CA CYS A 31 23.09 18.52 -4.06
C CYS A 31 24.10 18.53 -5.23
N PRO A 32 25.21 19.29 -5.09
CA PRO A 32 26.30 19.22 -6.05
C PRO A 32 27.07 17.87 -5.91
N PRO A 33 27.75 17.39 -6.96
CA PRO A 33 28.42 16.08 -6.96
C PRO A 33 29.47 15.87 -5.86
N LYS A 34 30.11 16.94 -5.38
CA LYS A 34 31.15 16.91 -4.32
C LYS A 34 30.68 17.59 -3.03
N ILE A 35 29.43 17.34 -2.62
CA ILE A 35 28.87 17.96 -1.41
C ILE A 35 29.51 17.38 -0.14
N SER A 36 29.78 18.26 0.84
CA SER A 36 30.12 17.85 2.20
C SER A 36 28.89 18.00 3.08
N GLU A 37 28.43 16.90 3.68
CA GLU A 37 27.30 16.89 4.60
C GLU A 37 27.47 17.93 5.71
N LYS A 38 28.64 17.95 6.37
CA LYS A 38 28.93 18.91 7.44
C LYS A 38 28.80 20.37 6.98
N LYS A 39 29.35 20.72 5.81
CA LYS A 39 29.26 22.10 5.28
C LYS A 39 27.83 22.48 4.91
N LEU A 40 27.08 21.54 4.30
CA LEU A 40 25.68 21.74 3.96
C LEU A 40 24.84 22.03 5.21
N LEU A 41 24.96 21.17 6.22
CA LEU A 41 24.19 21.30 7.47
C LEU A 41 24.60 22.53 8.25
N GLN A 42 25.88 22.90 8.29
CA GLN A 42 26.34 24.12 8.95
C GLN A 42 25.74 25.38 8.29
N TYR A 43 25.72 25.43 6.96
CA TYR A 43 25.09 26.52 6.23
C TYR A 43 23.57 26.58 6.50
N LEU A 44 22.87 25.45 6.36
CA LEU A 44 21.43 25.40 6.59
C LEU A 44 21.05 25.72 8.04
N SER A 45 21.88 25.34 9.00
CA SER A 45 21.67 25.65 10.42
C SER A 45 21.70 27.15 10.73
N SER A 46 22.29 27.98 9.86
CA SER A 46 22.24 29.45 9.98
C SER A 46 20.85 30.03 9.68
N HIS A 47 19.98 29.30 8.97
CA HIS A 47 18.59 29.66 8.72
C HIS A 47 17.62 29.08 9.76
N GLY A 48 18.10 28.16 10.60
CA GLY A 48 17.37 27.62 11.75
C GLY A 48 17.73 26.18 12.07
N LYS A 49 17.30 25.73 13.25
CA LYS A 49 17.63 24.40 13.76
C LYS A 49 17.07 23.30 12.85
N ILE A 50 17.85 22.25 12.62
CA ILE A 50 17.46 21.06 11.84
C ILE A 50 17.07 19.95 12.82
N ASN A 51 15.87 19.37 12.64
CA ASN A 51 15.39 18.24 13.43
C ASN A 51 15.84 16.90 12.84
N SER A 52 15.80 16.77 11.51
CA SER A 52 16.25 15.55 10.83
C SER A 52 16.70 15.85 9.39
N HIS A 53 17.57 15.00 8.87
CA HIS A 53 17.97 15.04 7.47
C HIS A 53 18.37 13.64 6.99
N PHE A 54 18.29 13.41 5.69
CA PHE A 54 18.90 12.25 5.04
C PHE A 54 19.18 12.54 3.57
N PHE A 55 20.05 11.72 2.99
CA PHE A 55 20.39 11.78 1.57
C PHE A 55 19.84 10.57 0.83
N PHE A 56 19.48 10.74 -0.43
CA PHE A 56 19.09 9.64 -1.30
C PHE A 56 19.55 9.92 -2.73
N GLU A 57 19.69 8.86 -3.51
CA GLU A 57 20.11 8.93 -4.91
C GLU A 57 18.89 8.86 -5.82
N ASN A 58 18.79 9.81 -6.75
CA ASN A 58 17.79 9.84 -7.80
C ASN A 58 18.21 10.82 -8.89
N TYR A 59 18.90 10.32 -9.93
CA TYR A 59 19.53 11.15 -10.97
C TYR A 59 20.45 12.26 -10.38
N GLY A 60 21.27 11.88 -9.40
CA GLY A 60 22.04 12.74 -8.54
C GLY A 60 21.64 12.62 -7.08
N ILE A 61 22.49 13.17 -6.20
CA ILE A 61 22.27 13.15 -4.76
C ILE A 61 21.26 14.24 -4.39
N HIS A 62 20.22 13.84 -3.67
CA HIS A 62 19.25 14.74 -3.06
C HIS A 62 19.35 14.68 -1.53
N ALA A 63 19.06 15.80 -0.85
CA ALA A 63 18.94 15.89 0.59
C ALA A 63 17.54 16.36 0.98
N LEU A 64 16.89 15.61 1.89
CA LEU A 64 15.69 16.06 2.58
C LEU A 64 16.13 16.69 3.90
N ILE A 65 15.66 17.91 4.19
CA ILE A 65 15.99 18.65 5.41
C ILE A 65 14.70 19.05 6.10
N GLU A 66 14.50 18.55 7.31
CA GLU A 66 13.40 18.92 8.19
C GLU A 66 13.89 19.95 9.22
N PHE A 67 13.47 21.20 9.09
CA PHE A 67 13.74 22.23 10.08
C PHE A 67 12.85 22.08 11.31
N SER A 68 13.27 22.63 12.45
CA SER A 68 12.43 22.71 13.66
C SER A 68 11.26 23.67 13.50
N GLU A 69 11.41 24.71 12.69
CA GLU A 69 10.41 25.76 12.49
C GLU A 69 10.16 26.05 11.01
N LYS A 70 8.93 26.41 10.68
CA LYS A 70 8.53 26.76 9.30
C LYS A 70 9.19 28.04 8.79
N ASN A 71 9.49 29.00 9.68
CA ASN A 71 10.11 30.28 9.33
C ASN A 71 11.53 30.11 8.74
N SER A 72 12.23 29.02 9.06
CA SER A 72 13.53 28.70 8.47
C SER A 72 13.47 28.54 6.96
N ILE A 73 12.34 28.07 6.43
CA ILE A 73 12.11 27.95 4.99
C ILE A 73 12.03 29.35 4.35
N ALA A 74 11.30 30.29 4.97
CA ALA A 74 11.20 31.65 4.47
C ALA A 74 12.58 32.34 4.47
N SER A 75 13.33 32.22 5.58
CA SER A 75 14.70 32.73 5.69
C SER A 75 15.62 32.18 4.59
N LEU A 76 15.48 30.91 4.23
CA LEU A 76 16.25 30.31 3.15
C LEU A 76 15.76 30.78 1.76
N GLN A 77 14.44 30.93 1.56
CA GLN A 77 13.87 31.43 0.31
C GLN A 77 14.25 32.88 0.01
N ASP A 78 14.48 33.70 1.04
CA ASP A 78 14.91 35.10 0.90
C ASP A 78 16.31 35.25 0.26
N VAL A 79 17.16 34.23 0.39
CA VAL A 79 18.51 34.23 -0.18
C VAL A 79 18.63 33.42 -1.48
N ILE A 80 17.52 32.85 -1.97
CA ILE A 80 17.48 32.03 -3.19
C ILE A 80 16.98 32.86 -4.38
N GLY A 81 17.80 32.88 -5.43
CA GLY A 81 17.46 33.51 -6.71
C GLY A 81 16.68 32.60 -7.66
N ILE A 82 15.98 33.21 -8.61
CA ILE A 82 15.43 32.51 -9.78
C ILE A 82 16.60 32.24 -10.75
N PRO A 83 16.70 31.06 -11.40
CA PRO A 83 17.70 30.81 -12.43
C PRO A 83 17.72 31.92 -13.50
N SER A 84 18.92 32.33 -13.94
CA SER A 84 19.07 33.44 -14.90
C SER A 84 18.34 33.16 -16.21
N ALA A 85 17.61 34.16 -16.70
CA ALA A 85 16.90 34.12 -17.98
C ALA A 85 17.84 33.94 -19.19
N THR A 86 19.13 34.24 -19.03
CA THR A 86 20.15 34.06 -20.08
C THR A 86 20.44 32.60 -20.41
N GLU A 87 20.15 31.68 -19.49
CA GLU A 87 20.41 30.24 -19.68
C GLU A 87 19.12 29.42 -19.76
N HIS A 88 18.03 29.85 -19.09
CA HIS A 88 16.77 29.10 -19.02
C HIS A 88 15.55 30.03 -18.95
N HIS A 89 14.58 29.86 -19.85
CA HIS A 89 13.26 30.47 -19.71
C HIS A 89 12.42 29.58 -18.78
N VAL A 90 12.11 30.06 -17.57
CA VAL A 90 11.46 29.24 -16.53
C VAL A 90 10.12 29.80 -16.12
N VAL A 91 9.23 28.92 -15.65
CA VAL A 91 8.00 29.29 -14.95
C VAL A 91 8.38 29.69 -13.52
N PRO A 92 8.13 30.94 -13.08
CA PRO A 92 8.66 31.46 -11.82
C PRO A 92 7.84 31.03 -10.58
N PHE A 93 7.44 29.75 -10.51
CA PHE A 93 6.79 29.19 -9.32
C PHE A 93 7.83 28.92 -8.23
N LYS A 94 7.87 29.77 -7.19
CA LYS A 94 8.75 29.58 -6.04
C LYS A 94 8.24 28.41 -5.18
N SER A 95 9.10 27.42 -4.94
CA SER A 95 8.76 26.20 -4.21
C SER A 95 9.76 25.92 -3.07
N ARG A 96 9.62 24.75 -2.43
CA ARG A 96 10.56 24.20 -1.45
C ARG A 96 11.54 23.19 -2.06
N LEU A 97 11.65 23.20 -3.39
CA LEU A 97 12.64 22.45 -4.16
C LEU A 97 13.80 23.40 -4.51
N PHE A 98 15.01 23.05 -4.09
CA PHE A 98 16.20 23.87 -4.30
C PHE A 98 17.29 23.10 -5.03
N THR A 99 18.14 23.82 -5.75
CA THR A 99 19.36 23.27 -6.37
C THR A 99 20.55 24.02 -5.82
N PHE A 100 21.47 23.30 -5.19
CA PHE A 100 22.68 23.90 -4.63
C PHE A 100 23.83 23.69 -5.60
N MET A 101 24.46 24.80 -6.00
CA MET A 101 25.61 24.82 -6.91
C MET A 101 26.84 25.37 -6.18
N MET A 102 28.01 24.82 -6.49
CA MET A 102 29.28 25.32 -5.96
C MET A 102 29.71 26.54 -6.77
N LYS A 103 29.98 27.68 -6.12
CA LYS A 103 30.47 28.90 -6.81
C LYS A 103 31.80 28.67 -7.52
N ASN A 104 32.72 27.89 -6.92
CA ASN A 104 34.04 27.57 -7.48
C ASN A 104 34.28 26.04 -7.45
N PRO A 105 34.03 25.31 -8.56
CA PRO A 105 34.18 23.84 -8.61
C PRO A 105 35.63 23.34 -8.52
N VAL A 106 36.61 24.17 -8.90
CA VAL A 106 37.98 23.74 -9.25
C VAL A 106 38.94 23.70 -8.03
N GLY A 107 38.58 24.32 -6.90
CA GLY A 107 39.51 24.52 -5.77
C GLY A 107 39.28 23.66 -4.52
N GLN A 108 38.32 22.74 -4.52
CA GLN A 108 38.03 21.92 -3.34
C GLN A 108 38.50 20.48 -3.55
N ALA A 109 39.46 20.06 -2.72
CA ALA A 109 39.85 18.66 -2.56
C ALA A 109 38.61 17.79 -2.37
N ALA A 110 38.62 16.58 -2.94
CA ALA A 110 37.53 15.63 -2.78
C ALA A 110 37.25 15.45 -1.28
N ALA A 111 36.04 15.79 -0.84
CA ALA A 111 35.67 15.55 0.55
C ALA A 111 35.68 14.03 0.77
N GLU A 112 36.57 13.55 1.63
CA GLU A 112 36.80 12.12 1.92
C GLU A 112 35.64 11.44 2.68
N THR A 113 34.57 12.16 3.00
CA THR A 113 33.45 11.62 3.78
C THR A 113 32.38 11.06 2.88
N GLN A 114 32.26 9.72 2.83
CA GLN A 114 31.21 9.03 2.10
C GLN A 114 29.85 9.34 2.72
N ILE A 115 28.97 9.98 1.95
CA ILE A 115 27.59 10.29 2.39
C ILE A 115 26.78 8.99 2.43
N ARG A 116 26.10 8.76 3.56
CA ARG A 116 25.19 7.62 3.70
C ARG A 116 23.89 7.91 2.93
N LEU A 117 23.59 7.04 1.96
CA LEU A 117 22.39 7.13 1.15
C LEU A 117 21.30 6.21 1.71
N SER A 118 20.11 6.75 1.90
CA SER A 118 18.92 6.02 2.31
C SER A 118 18.23 5.42 1.09
N PRO A 119 18.05 4.09 1.01
CA PRO A 119 17.45 3.43 -0.14
C PRO A 119 15.96 3.77 -0.27
N GLN A 120 15.51 4.08 -1.48
CA GLN A 120 14.10 4.37 -1.79
C GLN A 120 13.41 3.22 -2.55
N SER A 121 14.13 2.13 -2.81
CA SER A 121 13.66 0.91 -3.46
C SER A 121 14.08 -0.32 -2.67
N HIS A 122 13.32 -1.41 -2.77
CA HIS A 122 13.65 -2.69 -2.14
C HIS A 122 14.64 -3.49 -3.00
N ILE A 123 15.35 -4.43 -2.38
CA ILE A 123 16.25 -5.34 -3.11
C ILE A 123 15.51 -6.18 -4.17
N PRO A 124 16.18 -6.56 -5.28
CA PRO A 124 15.64 -7.51 -6.25
C PRO A 124 15.24 -8.85 -5.60
N VAL A 125 14.26 -9.55 -6.20
CA VAL A 125 13.79 -10.85 -5.69
C VAL A 125 14.92 -11.87 -5.62
N LYS A 126 15.87 -11.87 -6.57
CA LYS A 126 17.01 -12.78 -6.58
C LYS A 126 17.86 -12.68 -5.30
N ASP A 127 18.15 -11.46 -4.87
CA ASP A 127 18.97 -11.20 -3.68
C ASP A 127 18.16 -11.49 -2.41
N LEU A 128 16.85 -11.21 -2.45
CA LEU A 128 15.93 -11.59 -1.37
C LEU A 128 15.95 -13.12 -1.16
N ILE A 129 15.81 -13.93 -2.22
CA ILE A 129 15.82 -15.40 -2.10
C ILE A 129 17.07 -15.89 -1.36
N GLN A 130 18.24 -15.33 -1.65
CA GLN A 130 19.47 -15.70 -0.96
C GLN A 130 19.40 -15.42 0.55
N LYS A 131 18.88 -14.25 0.93
CA LYS A 131 18.66 -13.90 2.35
C LYS A 131 17.64 -14.84 3.01
N LEU A 132 16.56 -15.19 2.30
CA LEU A 132 15.53 -16.10 2.83
C LEU A 132 16.08 -17.51 3.05
N CYS A 133 16.89 -18.04 2.13
CA CYS A 133 17.50 -19.36 2.28
C CYS A 133 18.45 -19.44 3.49
N ALA A 134 19.03 -18.31 3.91
CA ALA A 134 19.94 -18.22 5.06
C ALA A 134 19.23 -18.08 6.42
N ALA A 135 17.90 -17.90 6.44
CA ALA A 135 17.13 -17.84 7.68
C ALA A 135 17.01 -19.23 8.35
N ASP A 136 16.49 -19.28 9.57
CA ASP A 136 16.33 -20.49 10.38
C ASP A 136 14.90 -21.06 10.39
N SER A 137 13.89 -20.25 10.07
CA SER A 137 12.47 -20.65 10.03
C SER A 137 11.68 -19.91 8.95
N ILE A 138 10.46 -20.39 8.61
CA ILE A 138 9.58 -19.66 7.66
C ILE A 138 9.16 -18.33 8.28
N SER A 139 8.88 -18.30 9.59
CA SER A 139 8.66 -17.06 10.34
C SER A 139 9.79 -16.04 10.12
N SER A 140 11.05 -16.44 10.31
CA SER A 140 12.22 -15.57 10.07
C SER A 140 12.36 -15.14 8.61
N GLN A 141 12.03 -16.01 7.65
CA GLN A 141 11.97 -15.65 6.24
C GLN A 141 10.93 -14.56 5.97
N MET A 142 9.71 -14.70 6.51
CA MET A 142 8.62 -13.75 6.33
C MET A 142 8.95 -12.38 6.95
N TYR A 143 9.58 -12.36 8.13
CA TYR A 143 10.06 -11.12 8.74
C TYR A 143 11.25 -10.50 7.98
N THR A 144 12.16 -11.31 7.44
CA THR A 144 13.23 -10.83 6.56
C THR A 144 12.64 -10.14 5.33
N LEU A 145 11.66 -10.77 4.68
CA LEU A 145 10.94 -10.16 3.56
C LEU A 145 10.27 -8.85 3.97
N LEU A 146 9.54 -8.84 5.08
CA LEU A 146 8.88 -7.64 5.59
C LEU A 146 9.89 -6.50 5.79
N ASN A 147 11.02 -6.77 6.44
CA ASN A 147 12.04 -5.76 6.75
C ASN A 147 12.72 -5.20 5.51
N GLU A 148 12.99 -6.03 4.51
CA GLU A 148 13.61 -5.59 3.25
C GLU A 148 12.64 -4.79 2.36
N TYR A 149 11.33 -4.99 2.51
CA TYR A 149 10.33 -4.43 1.61
C TYR A 149 9.56 -3.26 2.21
N GLN A 150 9.34 -3.21 3.52
CA GLN A 150 8.53 -2.17 4.16
C GLN A 150 9.08 -0.76 3.92
N LEU A 151 8.21 0.24 3.99
CA LEU A 151 8.64 1.64 3.94
C LEU A 151 9.58 1.94 5.12
N THR A 152 10.70 2.61 4.84
CA THR A 152 11.56 3.18 5.88
C THR A 152 11.02 4.52 6.35
N GLU A 153 11.52 4.99 7.48
CA GLU A 153 11.14 6.28 8.03
C GLU A 153 11.47 7.45 7.09
N GLU A 154 12.63 7.37 6.43
CA GLU A 154 13.06 8.33 5.41
C GLU A 154 12.12 8.32 4.21
N ASN A 155 11.72 7.14 3.73
CA ASN A 155 10.78 7.02 2.62
C ASN A 155 9.40 7.58 2.99
N ILE A 156 8.92 7.35 4.22
CA ILE A 156 7.67 7.93 4.72
C ILE A 156 7.76 9.47 4.75
N LYS A 157 8.84 10.04 5.31
CA LYS A 157 9.06 11.50 5.30
C LYS A 157 9.05 12.07 3.87
N LEU A 158 9.69 11.38 2.92
CA LEU A 158 9.71 11.79 1.52
C LEU A 158 8.31 11.77 0.87
N ARG A 159 7.48 10.76 1.19
CA ARG A 159 6.09 10.65 0.71
C ARG A 159 5.21 11.78 1.23
N PHE A 160 5.32 12.11 2.52
CA PHE A 160 4.58 13.23 3.10
C PHE A 160 5.08 14.58 2.57
N LEU A 161 6.39 14.74 2.32
CA LEU A 161 6.92 15.91 1.63
C LEU A 161 6.34 16.04 0.21
N ALA A 162 6.27 14.95 -0.56
CA ALA A 162 5.66 14.97 -1.90
C ALA A 162 4.22 15.48 -1.85
N CYS A 163 3.40 14.97 -0.92
CA CYS A 163 2.03 15.45 -0.70
C CYS A 163 2.01 16.94 -0.32
N SER A 164 2.92 17.38 0.56
CA SER A 164 3.04 18.76 1.01
C SER A 164 3.42 19.73 -0.12
N LEU A 165 4.30 19.30 -1.04
CA LEU A 165 4.68 20.08 -2.24
C LEU A 165 3.51 20.18 -3.23
N VAL A 166 2.81 19.08 -3.49
CA VAL A 166 1.60 19.09 -4.33
C VAL A 166 0.52 19.98 -3.71
N ARG A 167 0.36 19.95 -2.38
CA ARG A 167 -0.54 20.87 -1.69
C ARG A 167 -0.15 22.32 -1.95
N ASP A 168 1.09 22.72 -1.71
CA ASP A 168 1.53 24.11 -1.94
C ASP A 168 1.28 24.55 -3.39
N PHE A 169 1.47 23.66 -4.35
CA PHE A 169 1.14 23.90 -5.75
C PHE A 169 -0.37 24.13 -5.96
N THR A 170 -1.23 23.26 -5.42
CA THR A 170 -2.69 23.42 -5.52
C THR A 170 -3.21 24.67 -4.81
N ARG A 171 -2.52 25.14 -3.75
CA ARG A 171 -2.90 26.35 -3.01
C ARG A 171 -2.76 27.64 -3.81
N ALA A 172 -2.03 27.62 -4.93
CA ALA A 172 -1.97 28.77 -5.85
C ALA A 172 -3.36 29.14 -6.39
N TYR A 173 -4.24 28.14 -6.62
CA TYR A 173 -5.62 28.35 -7.06
C TYR A 173 -6.67 28.04 -5.98
N PHE A 174 -6.36 27.10 -5.08
CA PHE A 174 -7.29 26.62 -4.06
C PHE A 174 -6.65 26.75 -2.67
N PRO A 175 -6.67 27.95 -2.05
CA PRO A 175 -5.92 28.24 -0.82
C PRO A 175 -6.20 27.27 0.34
N ASP A 176 -7.43 26.78 0.41
CA ASP A 176 -7.93 25.86 1.44
C ASP A 176 -7.56 24.38 1.19
N SER A 177 -6.80 24.10 0.13
CA SER A 177 -6.45 22.72 -0.20
C SER A 177 -5.59 22.06 0.88
N VAL A 178 -5.89 20.78 1.08
CA VAL A 178 -5.12 19.85 1.87
C VAL A 178 -4.88 18.61 1.01
N VAL A 179 -3.62 18.18 0.91
CA VAL A 179 -3.25 16.95 0.22
C VAL A 179 -2.65 16.01 1.24
N LYS A 180 -3.23 14.82 1.39
CA LYS A 180 -2.68 13.80 2.29
C LYS A 180 -2.52 12.46 1.56
N PRO A 181 -1.53 11.65 1.95
CA PRO A 181 -1.41 10.31 1.40
C PRO A 181 -2.52 9.39 1.93
N PHE A 182 -2.93 8.43 1.12
CA PHE A 182 -3.75 7.30 1.53
C PHE A 182 -3.18 5.99 0.98
N GLY A 183 -3.90 4.88 1.17
CA GLY A 183 -3.55 3.60 0.59
C GLY A 183 -2.23 3.05 1.15
N SER A 184 -1.40 2.51 0.26
CA SER A 184 -0.16 1.81 0.63
C SER A 184 0.83 2.70 1.39
N SER A 185 0.78 4.02 1.20
CA SER A 185 1.70 4.96 1.87
C SER A 185 1.45 5.08 3.38
N VAL A 186 0.26 4.74 3.88
CA VAL A 186 -0.12 4.97 5.28
C VAL A 186 -0.84 3.79 5.95
N ASN A 187 -1.21 2.75 5.21
CA ASN A 187 -1.96 1.61 5.74
C ASN A 187 -1.08 0.50 6.37
N THR A 188 0.22 0.75 6.57
CA THR A 188 1.27 -0.20 7.05
C THR A 188 1.67 -1.33 6.10
N PHE A 189 0.98 -1.49 4.96
CA PHE A 189 1.25 -2.51 3.94
C PHE A 189 1.99 -1.96 2.71
N GLY A 190 2.53 -0.74 2.79
CA GLY A 190 3.37 -0.16 1.75
C GLY A 190 4.72 -0.84 1.64
N LYS A 191 5.16 -1.06 0.41
CA LYS A 191 6.53 -1.50 0.12
C LYS A 191 7.31 -0.38 -0.57
N LEU A 192 8.63 -0.34 -0.39
CA LEU A 192 9.49 0.60 -1.13
C LEU A 192 9.24 0.49 -2.64
N GLY A 193 9.20 1.65 -3.30
CA GLY A 193 8.83 1.78 -4.71
C GLY A 193 7.34 1.64 -5.03
N CYS A 194 6.43 1.52 -4.04
CA CYS A 194 4.99 1.64 -4.33
C CYS A 194 4.58 3.10 -4.57
N ASP A 195 3.50 3.28 -5.35
CA ASP A 195 2.93 4.58 -5.69
C ASP A 195 2.55 5.40 -4.44
N VAL A 196 2.46 6.71 -4.62
CA VAL A 196 1.93 7.66 -3.63
C VAL A 196 0.52 8.05 -4.04
N ASP A 197 -0.46 7.35 -3.49
CA ASP A 197 -1.86 7.71 -3.62
C ASP A 197 -2.16 8.95 -2.77
N MET A 198 -2.60 10.04 -3.40
CA MET A 198 -2.87 11.32 -2.78
C MET A 198 -4.35 11.67 -2.89
N PHE A 199 -4.94 12.15 -1.79
CA PHE A 199 -6.25 12.75 -1.84
C PHE A 199 -6.17 14.25 -1.59
N LEU A 200 -6.91 15.00 -2.40
CA LEU A 200 -7.13 16.43 -2.28
C LEU A 200 -8.48 16.67 -1.58
N ASP A 201 -8.44 17.44 -0.50
CA ASP A 201 -9.62 17.88 0.24
C ASP A 201 -9.63 19.40 0.41
N PHE A 202 -10.83 19.96 0.50
CA PHE A 202 -11.10 21.39 0.73
C PHE A 202 -11.91 21.63 2.01
N ASN A 203 -12.36 20.56 2.69
CA ASN A 203 -13.32 20.67 3.79
C ASN A 203 -12.66 20.94 5.14
N GLU A 204 -11.39 20.58 5.35
CA GLU A 204 -10.73 20.81 6.65
C GLU A 204 -10.60 22.30 7.00
N ALA A 205 -10.32 23.16 6.01
CA ALA A 205 -10.28 24.61 6.24
C ALA A 205 -11.63 25.17 6.71
N ARG A 206 -12.74 24.61 6.24
CA ARG A 206 -14.11 25.05 6.60
C ARG A 206 -14.45 24.80 8.07
N LYS A 207 -13.80 23.83 8.74
CA LYS A 207 -14.05 23.55 10.17
C LYS A 207 -13.60 24.68 11.09
N HIS A 208 -12.70 25.55 10.63
CA HIS A 208 -12.19 26.69 11.41
C HIS A 208 -13.02 27.98 11.25
N ILE A 209 -13.94 28.05 10.29
CA ILE A 209 -14.82 29.21 10.09
C ILE A 209 -16.07 29.04 10.97
N LYS A 210 -15.94 29.37 12.26
CA LYS A 210 -17.06 29.42 13.23
C LYS A 210 -17.19 30.75 13.95
N LYS A 211 -16.69 31.85 13.37
CA LYS A 211 -17.05 33.18 13.85
C LYS A 211 -18.39 33.57 13.22
N MET A 212 -19.46 33.49 14.01
CA MET A 212 -20.73 34.14 13.68
C MET A 212 -20.45 35.62 13.43
N THR A 213 -20.53 36.04 12.17
CA THR A 213 -20.45 37.45 11.81
C THR A 213 -21.68 38.14 12.38
N LYS A 214 -21.49 39.03 13.36
CA LYS A 214 -22.57 39.87 13.90
C LYS A 214 -22.98 40.86 12.80
N GLY A 215 -24.01 40.51 12.04
CA GLY A 215 -24.56 41.33 10.96
C GLY A 215 -25.71 40.59 10.26
N PRO A 216 -26.57 41.30 9.50
CA PRO A 216 -27.74 40.69 8.87
C PRO A 216 -27.42 39.92 7.58
N PHE A 217 -26.17 39.92 7.11
CA PHE A 217 -25.78 39.38 5.82
C PHE A 217 -25.06 38.04 5.97
N GLU A 218 -25.52 37.04 5.22
CA GLU A 218 -24.70 35.88 4.86
C GLU A 218 -23.80 36.25 3.68
N MET A 219 -22.51 35.93 3.78
CA MET A 219 -21.52 36.25 2.76
C MET A 219 -20.94 34.96 2.19
N GLU A 220 -21.06 34.79 0.87
CA GLU A 220 -20.42 33.71 0.13
C GLU A 220 -19.67 34.24 -1.10
N TYR A 221 -18.67 33.49 -1.55
CA TYR A 221 -18.00 33.77 -2.82
C TYR A 221 -18.95 33.47 -3.99
N GLN A 222 -18.88 34.28 -5.05
CA GLN A 222 -19.60 34.01 -6.30
C GLN A 222 -18.95 32.83 -7.03
N LEU A 223 -19.44 31.62 -6.76
CA LEU A 223 -18.92 30.38 -7.35
C LEU A 223 -19.93 29.77 -8.33
N LYS A 224 -19.44 29.20 -9.43
CA LYS A 224 -20.28 28.46 -10.36
C LYS A 224 -20.83 27.19 -9.69
N ARG A 225 -22.15 27.13 -9.52
CA ARG A 225 -22.84 25.92 -9.03
C ARG A 225 -22.80 24.84 -10.10
N LEU A 226 -22.37 23.64 -9.73
CA LEU A 226 -22.27 22.48 -10.62
C LEU A 226 -23.33 21.42 -10.24
N PRO A 227 -23.85 20.67 -11.21
CA PRO A 227 -24.91 19.69 -10.99
C PRO A 227 -24.50 18.49 -10.13
N SER A 228 -23.20 18.23 -9.94
CA SER A 228 -22.72 17.13 -9.10
C SER A 228 -21.31 17.36 -8.57
N GLU A 229 -21.01 16.74 -7.43
CA GLU A 229 -19.65 16.67 -6.86
C GLU A 229 -18.67 16.01 -7.83
N ARG A 230 -19.11 14.99 -8.58
CA ARG A 230 -18.29 14.33 -9.59
C ARG A 230 -17.82 15.32 -10.66
N LEU A 231 -18.71 16.17 -11.18
CA LEU A 231 -18.32 17.15 -12.20
C LEU A 231 -17.39 18.22 -11.62
N ALA A 232 -17.60 18.64 -10.36
CA ALA A 232 -16.69 19.53 -9.66
C ALA A 232 -15.29 18.91 -9.56
N THR A 233 -15.19 17.67 -9.09
CA THR A 233 -13.95 16.88 -9.02
C THR A 233 -13.25 16.79 -10.37
N GLN A 234 -13.97 16.45 -11.45
CA GLN A 234 -13.39 16.35 -12.79
C GLN A 234 -12.81 17.69 -13.28
N LYS A 235 -13.52 18.81 -13.05
CA LYS A 235 -13.04 20.14 -13.43
C LYS A 235 -11.82 20.56 -12.62
N ILE A 236 -11.86 20.37 -11.31
CA ILE A 236 -10.74 20.67 -10.39
C ILE A 236 -9.51 19.87 -10.79
N LEU A 237 -9.64 18.55 -10.95
CA LEU A 237 -8.53 17.68 -11.35
C LEU A 237 -8.02 17.99 -12.76
N SER A 238 -8.90 18.40 -13.69
CA SER A 238 -8.42 18.82 -15.01
C SER A 238 -7.51 20.04 -14.90
N VAL A 239 -7.94 21.08 -14.18
CA VAL A 239 -7.15 22.31 -14.01
C VAL A 239 -5.84 21.99 -13.29
N ILE A 240 -5.88 21.22 -12.20
CA ILE A 240 -4.67 20.83 -11.47
C ILE A 240 -3.74 20.01 -12.35
N GLY A 241 -4.27 19.06 -13.12
CA GLY A 241 -3.48 18.25 -14.05
C GLY A 241 -2.79 19.12 -15.10
N ASP A 242 -3.52 20.04 -15.72
CA ASP A 242 -2.94 20.97 -16.71
C ASP A 242 -1.88 21.88 -16.06
N CYS A 243 -2.13 22.38 -14.86
CA CYS A 243 -1.13 23.18 -14.14
C CYS A 243 0.11 22.34 -13.76
N LEU A 244 -0.04 21.12 -13.26
CA LEU A 244 1.10 20.25 -12.91
C LEU A 244 1.96 19.97 -14.15
N ASP A 245 1.34 19.74 -15.30
CA ASP A 245 2.04 19.41 -16.56
C ASP A 245 2.83 20.61 -17.10
N HIS A 246 2.27 21.81 -17.03
CA HIS A 246 2.90 23.01 -17.61
C HIS A 246 3.78 23.79 -16.63
N PHE A 247 3.46 23.75 -15.33
CA PHE A 247 4.04 24.65 -14.31
C PHE A 247 4.62 23.92 -13.09
N GLY A 248 4.32 22.63 -12.91
CA GLY A 248 4.76 21.85 -11.75
C GLY A 248 6.26 21.50 -11.82
N PRO A 249 7.12 22.01 -10.91
CA PRO A 249 8.54 21.72 -10.97
C PRO A 249 8.82 20.23 -10.78
N GLY A 250 9.33 19.58 -11.83
CA GLY A 250 9.66 18.15 -11.83
C GLY A 250 8.45 17.21 -11.83
N CYS A 251 7.24 17.71 -12.10
CA CYS A 251 6.09 16.87 -12.39
C CYS A 251 6.10 16.53 -13.88
N VAL A 252 6.14 15.25 -14.23
CA VAL A 252 6.22 14.80 -15.63
C VAL A 252 5.25 13.64 -15.89
N SER A 253 5.03 13.33 -17.17
CA SER A 253 4.16 12.22 -17.60
C SER A 253 2.75 12.32 -17.02
N VAL A 254 2.18 13.52 -17.04
CA VAL A 254 0.87 13.79 -16.44
C VAL A 254 -0.24 13.15 -17.28
N GLN A 255 -1.11 12.36 -16.64
CA GLN A 255 -2.23 11.67 -17.29
C GLN A 255 -3.52 11.94 -16.53
N LYS A 256 -4.47 12.60 -17.20
CA LYS A 256 -5.80 12.91 -16.67
C LYS A 256 -6.77 11.76 -16.92
N ILE A 257 -7.07 10.96 -15.91
CA ILE A 257 -8.00 9.82 -15.98
C ILE A 257 -9.33 10.20 -15.33
N LEU A 258 -10.01 11.19 -15.93
CA LEU A 258 -11.15 11.86 -15.30
C LEU A 258 -12.47 11.06 -15.40
N ASN A 259 -12.56 10.09 -16.32
CA ASN A 259 -13.77 9.31 -16.57
C ASN A 259 -13.83 8.00 -15.78
N ALA A 260 -12.78 7.63 -15.04
CA ALA A 260 -12.79 6.46 -14.18
C ALA A 260 -13.86 6.58 -13.05
N ARG A 261 -14.18 5.46 -12.40
CA ARG A 261 -15.11 5.44 -11.26
C ARG A 261 -14.68 6.47 -10.19
N CYS A 262 -13.40 6.48 -9.84
CA CYS A 262 -12.76 7.54 -9.08
C CYS A 262 -11.87 8.35 -10.04
N PRO A 263 -12.27 9.58 -10.43
CA PRO A 263 -11.44 10.44 -11.26
C PRO A 263 -10.10 10.73 -10.60
N LEU A 264 -9.00 10.66 -11.36
CA LEU A 264 -7.66 10.91 -10.84
C LEU A 264 -6.72 11.50 -11.89
N VAL A 265 -5.60 12.05 -11.43
CA VAL A 265 -4.47 12.50 -12.24
C VAL A 265 -3.23 11.70 -11.83
N LYS A 266 -2.61 11.00 -12.78
CA LYS A 266 -1.33 10.32 -12.56
C LYS A 266 -0.18 11.20 -13.00
N PHE A 267 0.94 11.17 -12.28
CA PHE A 267 2.16 11.87 -12.67
C PHE A 267 3.38 11.27 -11.98
N SER A 268 4.56 11.47 -12.56
CA SER A 268 5.84 11.15 -11.93
C SER A 268 6.43 12.42 -11.32
N HIS A 269 6.76 12.38 -10.02
CA HIS A 269 7.39 13.48 -9.31
C HIS A 269 8.91 13.26 -9.24
N GLN A 270 9.60 13.77 -10.26
CA GLN A 270 11.03 13.60 -10.49
C GLN A 270 11.89 13.92 -9.26
N PRO A 271 11.68 14.99 -8.48
CA PRO A 271 12.55 15.30 -7.34
C PRO A 271 12.58 14.17 -6.29
N THR A 272 11.48 13.43 -6.14
CA THR A 272 11.34 12.33 -5.17
C THR A 272 11.51 10.94 -5.81
N GLY A 273 11.41 10.84 -7.13
CA GLY A 273 11.39 9.56 -7.85
C GLY A 273 10.06 8.78 -7.73
N PHE A 274 9.01 9.37 -7.16
CA PHE A 274 7.73 8.68 -6.96
C PHE A 274 6.79 8.76 -8.17
N GLN A 275 6.03 7.69 -8.35
CA GLN A 275 4.79 7.71 -9.13
C GLN A 275 3.63 8.12 -8.20
N CYS A 276 2.82 9.09 -8.62
CA CYS A 276 1.80 9.71 -7.81
C CYS A 276 0.43 9.63 -8.51
N ASP A 277 -0.61 9.33 -7.73
CA ASP A 277 -2.00 9.29 -8.18
C ASP A 277 -2.82 10.27 -7.32
N LEU A 278 -3.23 11.42 -7.88
CA LEU A 278 -4.00 12.45 -7.20
C LEU A 278 -5.50 12.31 -7.50
N SER A 279 -6.32 12.17 -6.45
CA SER A 279 -7.78 12.09 -6.53
C SER A 279 -8.43 13.10 -5.57
N VAL A 280 -9.74 13.38 -5.71
CA VAL A 280 -10.48 14.29 -4.81
C VAL A 280 -11.45 13.48 -3.96
N SER A 281 -11.45 13.78 -2.65
CA SER A 281 -12.50 13.38 -1.68
C SER A 281 -12.95 11.90 -1.76
N ASN A 282 -12.01 10.96 -1.59
CA ASN A 282 -12.33 9.54 -1.46
C ASN A 282 -12.37 9.10 0.02
N SER A 283 -13.42 9.50 0.74
CA SER A 283 -13.60 9.21 2.17
C SER A 283 -13.57 7.70 2.47
N ILE A 284 -14.12 6.87 1.56
CA ILE A 284 -14.11 5.41 1.71
C ILE A 284 -12.68 4.85 1.63
N ALA A 285 -11.84 5.36 0.73
CA ALA A 285 -10.44 4.94 0.65
C ALA A 285 -9.63 5.35 1.89
N ILE A 286 -9.93 6.52 2.49
CA ILE A 286 -9.31 6.94 3.75
C ILE A 286 -9.71 5.98 4.88
N LYS A 287 -11.01 5.68 5.04
CA LYS A 287 -11.50 4.71 6.05
C LYS A 287 -10.93 3.30 5.82
N SER A 288 -10.76 2.89 4.57
CA SER A 288 -10.10 1.62 4.20
C SER A 288 -8.62 1.60 4.59
N SER A 289 -7.93 2.73 4.42
CA SER A 289 -6.52 2.86 4.81
C SER A 289 -6.36 2.84 6.33
N GLU A 290 -7.24 3.52 7.06
CA GLU A 290 -7.29 3.54 8.53
C GLU A 290 -7.62 2.15 9.11
N LEU A 291 -8.59 1.43 8.55
CA LEU A 291 -8.91 0.06 8.95
C LEU A 291 -7.71 -0.88 8.78
N LEU A 292 -7.03 -0.78 7.63
CA LEU A 292 -5.84 -1.57 7.34
C LEU A 292 -4.67 -1.17 8.24
N TYR A 293 -4.52 0.11 8.56
CA TYR A 293 -3.55 0.58 9.55
C TYR A 293 -3.77 -0.08 10.91
N ILE A 294 -5.02 -0.07 11.41
CA ILE A 294 -5.37 -0.72 12.67
C ILE A 294 -4.97 -2.20 12.63
N TYR A 295 -5.39 -2.95 11.61
CA TYR A 295 -5.04 -4.36 11.53
C TYR A 295 -3.54 -4.62 11.46
N GLY A 296 -2.78 -3.81 10.74
CA GLY A 296 -1.33 -3.94 10.68
C GLY A 296 -0.61 -3.61 11.99
N CYS A 297 -1.22 -2.79 12.85
CA CYS A 297 -0.68 -2.43 14.17
C CYS A 297 -1.12 -3.37 15.30
N LEU A 298 -2.20 -4.13 15.13
CA LEU A 298 -2.71 -5.02 16.18
C LEU A 298 -1.83 -6.26 16.42
N ASP A 299 -1.25 -6.82 15.36
CA ASP A 299 -0.42 -8.02 15.46
C ASP A 299 0.63 -8.04 14.33
N SER A 300 1.90 -8.24 14.68
CA SER A 300 3.03 -8.21 13.73
C SER A 300 2.91 -9.29 12.65
N ARG A 301 2.24 -10.41 12.93
CA ARG A 301 2.03 -11.50 11.98
C ARG A 301 1.15 -11.07 10.81
N VAL A 302 0.27 -10.07 10.99
CA VAL A 302 -0.61 -9.54 9.94
C VAL A 302 0.23 -8.97 8.79
N ARG A 303 1.20 -8.11 9.12
CA ARG A 303 2.10 -7.49 8.13
C ARG A 303 2.98 -8.53 7.47
N ALA A 304 3.61 -9.42 8.25
CA ALA A 304 4.45 -10.47 7.70
C ALA A 304 3.70 -11.37 6.70
N LEU A 305 2.45 -11.74 7.01
CA LEU A 305 1.63 -12.58 6.13
C LEU A 305 1.18 -11.82 4.88
N VAL A 306 0.69 -10.58 5.01
CA VAL A 306 0.26 -9.76 3.87
C VAL A 306 1.42 -9.52 2.88
N PHE A 307 2.60 -9.17 3.36
CA PHE A 307 3.77 -8.93 2.50
C PHE A 307 4.20 -10.20 1.76
N SER A 308 4.24 -11.34 2.47
CA SER A 308 4.62 -12.63 1.90
C SER A 308 3.63 -13.09 0.82
N ILE A 309 2.32 -13.02 1.10
CA ILE A 309 1.27 -13.38 0.13
C ILE A 309 1.25 -12.45 -1.07
N ARG A 310 1.45 -11.14 -0.88
CA ARG A 310 1.56 -10.19 -2.01
C ARG A 310 2.79 -10.43 -2.86
N CYS A 311 3.93 -10.78 -2.25
CA CYS A 311 5.14 -11.13 -3.00
C CYS A 311 4.93 -12.41 -3.81
N TRP A 312 4.38 -13.46 -3.19
CA TRP A 312 3.99 -14.70 -3.84
C TRP A 312 3.05 -14.46 -5.02
N ALA A 313 1.97 -13.70 -4.82
CA ALA A 313 1.00 -13.41 -5.86
C ALA A 313 1.64 -12.67 -7.05
N ARG A 314 2.58 -11.75 -6.79
CA ARG A 314 3.32 -11.06 -7.85
C ARG A 314 4.24 -12.02 -8.62
N VAL A 315 5.01 -12.86 -7.93
CA VAL A 315 5.94 -13.82 -8.57
C VAL A 315 5.19 -14.77 -9.51
N HIS A 316 3.98 -15.21 -9.13
CA HIS A 316 3.17 -16.11 -9.94
C HIS A 316 2.20 -15.41 -10.91
N GLY A 317 2.28 -14.08 -11.02
CA GLY A 317 1.46 -13.29 -11.96
C GLY A 317 -0.04 -13.38 -11.69
N LEU A 318 -0.44 -13.33 -10.41
CA LEU A 318 -1.82 -13.21 -9.94
C LEU A 318 -2.25 -11.76 -9.73
N THR A 319 -1.28 -10.87 -9.53
CA THR A 319 -1.44 -9.41 -9.45
C THR A 319 -0.69 -8.74 -10.61
N ASN A 320 -1.11 -7.54 -10.99
CA ASN A 320 -0.47 -6.76 -12.06
C ASN A 320 -0.48 -5.26 -11.69
N SER A 321 0.49 -4.50 -12.21
CA SER A 321 0.53 -3.04 -12.09
C SER A 321 -0.49 -2.34 -13.01
N VAL A 322 -0.89 -3.00 -14.09
CA VAL A 322 -1.91 -2.52 -15.01
C VAL A 322 -3.29 -3.06 -14.60
N PRO A 323 -4.35 -2.22 -14.58
CA PRO A 323 -5.71 -2.69 -14.34
C PRO A 323 -6.15 -3.78 -15.33
N GLY A 324 -6.92 -4.75 -14.84
CA GLY A 324 -7.46 -5.82 -15.68
C GLY A 324 -8.14 -6.90 -14.83
N ALA A 325 -8.13 -8.15 -15.31
CA ALA A 325 -8.84 -9.25 -14.66
C ALA A 325 -8.12 -9.86 -13.44
N TRP A 326 -6.92 -9.37 -13.11
CA TRP A 326 -6.10 -9.87 -12.01
C TRP A 326 -6.70 -9.54 -10.64
N ILE A 327 -6.34 -10.32 -9.63
CA ILE A 327 -6.68 -9.99 -8.24
C ILE A 327 -5.87 -8.72 -7.88
N THR A 328 -6.55 -7.70 -7.37
CA THR A 328 -5.86 -6.47 -6.94
C THR A 328 -5.13 -6.71 -5.62
N ASN A 329 -4.06 -5.96 -5.36
CA ASN A 329 -3.38 -6.02 -4.05
C ASN A 329 -4.34 -5.75 -2.89
N PHE A 330 -5.31 -4.84 -3.07
CA PHE A 330 -6.33 -4.55 -2.07
C PHE A 330 -7.25 -5.75 -1.82
N SER A 331 -7.79 -6.39 -2.88
CA SER A 331 -8.60 -7.60 -2.75
C SER A 331 -7.83 -8.74 -2.07
N LEU A 332 -6.56 -8.95 -2.46
CA LEU A 332 -5.72 -9.98 -1.88
C LEU A 332 -5.43 -9.71 -0.39
N THR A 333 -5.14 -8.47 -0.01
CA THR A 333 -5.01 -8.09 1.41
C THR A 333 -6.30 -8.36 2.17
N MET A 334 -7.47 -8.04 1.62
CA MET A 334 -8.75 -8.32 2.29
C MET A 334 -9.03 -9.82 2.46
N MET A 335 -8.57 -10.68 1.54
CA MET A 335 -8.60 -12.13 1.72
C MET A 335 -7.72 -12.58 2.90
N VAL A 336 -6.51 -12.02 3.03
CA VAL A 336 -5.62 -12.31 4.17
C VAL A 336 -6.26 -11.86 5.49
N ILE A 337 -6.81 -10.64 5.53
CA ILE A 337 -7.51 -10.12 6.73
C ILE A 337 -8.67 -11.03 7.13
N PHE A 338 -9.50 -11.43 6.16
CA PHE A 338 -10.60 -12.36 6.42
C PHE A 338 -10.13 -13.72 6.97
N PHE A 339 -9.07 -14.28 6.38
CA PHE A 339 -8.47 -15.52 6.88
C PHE A 339 -8.01 -15.38 8.34
N LEU A 340 -7.40 -14.25 8.70
CA LEU A 340 -6.94 -13.96 10.06
C LEU A 340 -8.10 -13.77 11.06
N GLN A 341 -9.22 -13.20 10.61
CA GLN A 341 -10.47 -13.13 11.40
C GLN A 341 -11.08 -14.52 11.66
N LYS A 342 -10.83 -15.47 10.77
CA LYS A 342 -11.38 -16.84 10.79
C LYS A 342 -10.56 -17.83 11.61
N ARG A 343 -9.39 -17.45 12.13
CA ARG A 343 -8.57 -18.30 13.00
C ARG A 343 -9.28 -18.61 14.32
N SER A 344 -8.84 -19.65 15.01
CA SER A 344 -9.41 -20.07 16.28
C SER A 344 -8.32 -20.18 17.36
N PRO A 345 -8.21 -19.20 18.28
CA PRO A 345 -8.97 -17.94 18.34
C PRO A 345 -8.59 -16.98 17.19
N PRO A 346 -9.41 -15.95 16.87
CA PRO A 346 -9.10 -14.98 15.80
C PRO A 346 -7.80 -14.20 16.07
N VAL A 347 -6.98 -13.99 15.03
CA VAL A 347 -5.76 -13.17 15.15
C VAL A 347 -6.10 -11.67 15.20
N ILE A 348 -7.16 -11.27 14.49
CA ILE A 348 -7.66 -9.89 14.45
C ILE A 348 -9.18 -9.86 14.55
N PRO A 349 -9.78 -8.78 15.09
CA PRO A 349 -11.23 -8.65 15.19
C PRO A 349 -11.90 -8.39 13.84
N THR A 350 -13.20 -8.65 13.79
CA THR A 350 -14.07 -8.29 12.66
C THR A 350 -14.35 -6.79 12.63
N VAL A 351 -14.81 -6.24 11.49
CA VAL A 351 -15.14 -4.80 11.41
C VAL A 351 -16.33 -4.47 12.31
N ASP A 352 -17.32 -5.35 12.46
CA ASP A 352 -18.44 -5.08 13.35
C ASP A 352 -18.03 -5.12 14.84
N GLN A 353 -17.04 -5.93 15.22
CA GLN A 353 -16.44 -5.87 16.56
C GLN A 353 -15.68 -4.57 16.81
N LEU A 354 -14.93 -4.08 15.82
CA LEU A 354 -14.27 -2.76 15.92
C LEU A 354 -15.30 -1.62 16.01
N ARG A 355 -16.44 -1.74 15.32
CA ARG A 355 -17.56 -0.80 15.42
C ARG A 355 -18.23 -0.82 16.79
N ALA A 356 -18.39 -1.99 17.39
CA ALA A 356 -18.97 -2.11 18.73
C ALA A 356 -18.11 -1.47 19.84
N LEU A 357 -16.81 -1.25 19.57
CA LEU A 357 -15.88 -0.55 20.46
C LEU A 357 -15.75 0.96 20.16
N ALA A 358 -16.45 1.46 19.13
CA ALA A 358 -16.37 2.85 18.71
C ALA A 358 -17.25 3.74 19.60
N ASP A 359 -16.71 4.88 20.03
CA ASP A 359 -17.45 5.88 20.79
C ASP A 359 -18.03 6.97 19.85
N GLU A 360 -18.78 7.93 20.39
CA GLU A 360 -19.35 9.04 19.60
C GLU A 360 -18.29 9.86 18.83
N GLU A 361 -17.07 9.96 19.35
CA GLU A 361 -15.95 10.66 18.66
C GLU A 361 -15.45 9.90 17.42
N ASP A 362 -15.66 8.59 17.36
CA ASP A 362 -15.30 7.73 16.23
C ASP A 362 -16.37 7.72 15.14
N ARG A 363 -17.55 8.29 15.44
CA ARG A 363 -18.72 8.28 14.55
C ARG A 363 -18.39 8.87 13.19
N HIS A 364 -18.58 8.08 12.14
CA HIS A 364 -18.33 8.52 10.77
C HIS A 364 -19.31 7.86 9.79
N VAL A 365 -20.23 8.66 9.26
CA VAL A 365 -21.23 8.23 8.29
C VAL A 365 -20.89 8.81 6.92
N ILE A 366 -20.81 7.96 5.90
CA ILE A 366 -20.53 8.35 4.51
C ILE A 366 -21.74 7.95 3.67
N GLY A 367 -22.48 8.95 3.16
CA GLY A 367 -23.77 8.71 2.50
C GLY A 367 -24.75 8.03 3.48
N SER A 368 -25.29 6.88 3.08
CA SER A 368 -26.17 6.06 3.91
C SER A 368 -25.43 5.00 4.75
N TYR A 369 -24.10 4.92 4.66
CA TYR A 369 -23.31 3.87 5.28
C TYR A 369 -22.63 4.34 6.56
N ASP A 370 -22.87 3.61 7.65
CA ASP A 370 -22.10 3.79 8.88
C ASP A 370 -20.73 3.09 8.75
N CYS A 371 -19.70 3.93 8.73
CA CYS A 371 -18.29 3.57 8.58
C CYS A 371 -17.51 3.77 9.89
N SER A 372 -18.21 3.84 11.03
CA SER A 372 -17.62 4.03 12.35
C SER A 372 -16.90 2.75 12.81
N PHE A 373 -15.74 2.93 13.41
CA PHE A 373 -14.97 1.90 14.09
C PHE A 373 -13.97 2.57 15.04
N VAL A 374 -13.61 1.87 16.11
CA VAL A 374 -12.70 2.37 17.14
C VAL A 374 -11.36 2.79 16.53
N ARG A 375 -10.89 4.01 16.87
CA ARG A 375 -9.58 4.52 16.40
C ARG A 375 -8.46 4.33 17.41
N ASP A 376 -8.82 4.28 18.70
CA ASP A 376 -7.88 4.05 19.79
C ASP A 376 -7.56 2.56 19.92
N LEU A 377 -6.34 2.19 19.54
CA LEU A 377 -5.85 0.81 19.56
C LEU A 377 -5.83 0.22 20.98
N SER A 378 -5.75 1.05 22.02
CA SER A 378 -5.71 0.58 23.41
C SER A 378 -7.05 -0.03 23.89
N LYS A 379 -8.16 0.30 23.22
CA LYS A 379 -9.49 -0.27 23.48
C LYS A 379 -9.66 -1.68 22.88
N ILE A 380 -8.72 -2.13 22.05
CA ILE A 380 -8.79 -3.43 21.39
C ILE A 380 -7.96 -4.44 22.18
N ASN A 381 -8.61 -5.48 22.69
CA ASN A 381 -7.93 -6.54 23.41
C ASN A 381 -6.93 -7.29 22.51
N PRO A 382 -5.68 -7.54 22.98
CA PRO A 382 -4.73 -8.37 22.26
C PRO A 382 -5.30 -9.77 21.97
N THR A 383 -4.93 -10.33 20.82
CA THR A 383 -5.34 -11.70 20.48
C THR A 383 -4.73 -12.73 21.44
N LYS A 384 -5.48 -13.81 21.69
CA LYS A 384 -4.98 -15.00 22.39
C LYS A 384 -4.42 -16.05 21.42
N ASN A 385 -4.43 -15.77 20.12
CA ASN A 385 -3.93 -16.70 19.12
C ASN A 385 -2.40 -16.74 19.16
N THR A 386 -1.84 -17.94 19.26
CA THR A 386 -0.40 -18.19 19.32
C THR A 386 0.13 -18.96 18.11
N GLU A 387 -0.66 -19.10 17.04
CA GLU A 387 -0.20 -19.77 15.82
C GLU A 387 1.03 -19.06 15.23
N THR A 388 2.00 -19.85 14.82
CA THR A 388 3.23 -19.37 14.19
C THR A 388 2.96 -18.89 12.76
N LEU A 389 3.87 -18.07 12.21
CA LEU A 389 3.78 -17.67 10.81
C LEU A 389 3.90 -18.85 9.84
N ASP A 390 4.67 -19.87 10.20
CA ASP A 390 4.78 -21.13 9.48
C ASP A 390 3.40 -21.79 9.32
N GLU A 391 2.65 -21.92 10.42
CA GLU A 391 1.29 -22.46 10.43
C GLU A 391 0.32 -21.56 9.67
N LEU A 392 0.33 -20.25 9.92
CA LEU A 392 -0.58 -19.30 9.28
C LEU A 392 -0.38 -19.24 7.76
N LEU A 393 0.86 -19.30 7.28
CA LEU A 393 1.16 -19.31 5.85
C LEU A 393 0.64 -20.57 5.17
N HIS A 394 0.91 -21.75 5.76
CA HIS A 394 0.39 -23.02 5.24
C HIS A 394 -1.14 -23.03 5.25
N ASN A 395 -1.75 -22.68 6.39
CA ASN A 395 -3.19 -22.67 6.59
C ASN A 395 -3.90 -21.66 5.68
N PHE A 396 -3.27 -20.54 5.30
CA PHE A 396 -3.84 -19.61 4.33
C PHE A 396 -4.01 -20.29 2.96
N PHE A 397 -2.97 -20.96 2.48
CA PHE A 397 -2.99 -21.64 1.19
C PHE A 397 -3.94 -22.84 1.20
N GLU A 398 -3.96 -23.62 2.28
CA GLU A 398 -4.91 -24.71 2.45
C GLU A 398 -6.36 -24.21 2.46
N TYR A 399 -6.65 -23.15 3.24
CA TYR A 399 -7.99 -22.59 3.35
C TYR A 399 -8.51 -22.11 1.99
N PHE A 400 -7.76 -21.25 1.32
CA PHE A 400 -8.20 -20.69 0.03
C PHE A 400 -8.04 -21.65 -1.15
N GLY A 401 -7.20 -22.68 -1.05
CA GLY A 401 -7.17 -23.80 -1.99
C GLY A 401 -8.44 -24.65 -1.95
N ASN A 402 -9.16 -24.66 -0.82
CA ASN A 402 -10.36 -25.47 -0.61
C ASN A 402 -11.66 -24.65 -0.47
N PHE A 403 -11.57 -23.32 -0.48
CA PHE A 403 -12.72 -22.43 -0.36
C PHE A 403 -13.70 -22.57 -1.54
N ASP A 404 -15.00 -22.70 -1.25
CA ASP A 404 -16.04 -22.80 -2.29
C ASP A 404 -16.45 -21.41 -2.82
N PHE A 405 -15.63 -20.84 -3.70
CA PHE A 405 -15.88 -19.54 -4.34
C PHE A 405 -17.14 -19.51 -5.21
N ARG A 406 -17.73 -20.67 -5.55
CA ARG A 406 -18.97 -20.71 -6.32
C ARG A 406 -20.15 -20.27 -5.48
N LYS A 407 -20.23 -20.73 -4.24
CA LYS A 407 -21.35 -20.46 -3.31
C LYS A 407 -21.06 -19.30 -2.36
N ASN A 408 -19.84 -19.22 -1.86
CA ASN A 408 -19.50 -18.37 -0.72
C ASN A 408 -18.84 -17.06 -1.18
N SER A 409 -19.14 -16.01 -0.40
CA SER A 409 -18.51 -14.69 -0.47
C SER A 409 -17.82 -14.37 0.86
N ILE A 410 -16.88 -13.44 0.80
CA ILE A 410 -16.00 -13.07 1.90
C ILE A 410 -16.52 -11.80 2.58
N ASN A 411 -17.05 -11.92 3.80
CA ASN A 411 -17.59 -10.79 4.56
C ASN A 411 -16.71 -10.46 5.78
N LEU A 412 -15.92 -9.37 5.66
CA LEU A 412 -14.99 -8.91 6.70
C LEU A 412 -15.70 -8.24 7.89
N ARG A 413 -16.94 -7.78 7.71
CA ARG A 413 -17.72 -7.18 8.79
C ARG A 413 -18.12 -8.21 9.82
N LYS A 414 -18.58 -9.37 9.33
CA LYS A 414 -19.02 -10.50 10.16
C LYS A 414 -17.90 -11.51 10.46
N GLY A 415 -16.80 -11.47 9.72
CA GLY A 415 -15.75 -12.50 9.77
C GLY A 415 -16.27 -13.89 9.35
N LYS A 416 -17.22 -13.91 8.41
CA LYS A 416 -17.92 -15.14 7.99
C LYS A 416 -18.02 -15.28 6.48
N GLU A 417 -18.11 -16.53 6.06
CA GLU A 417 -18.55 -16.93 4.72
C GLU A 417 -20.05 -16.74 4.64
N VAL A 418 -20.53 -16.08 3.60
CA VAL A 418 -21.97 -15.85 3.37
C VAL A 418 -22.32 -16.09 1.91
N ASN A 419 -23.58 -16.39 1.62
CA ASN A 419 -24.05 -16.55 0.23
C ASN A 419 -23.77 -15.28 -0.59
N LYS A 420 -23.42 -15.49 -1.87
CA LYS A 420 -23.12 -14.39 -2.79
C LYS A 420 -24.38 -13.58 -3.13
N PRO A 421 -24.36 -12.25 -2.99
CA PRO A 421 -25.46 -11.39 -3.43
C PRO A 421 -25.64 -11.38 -4.96
N GLU A 422 -24.53 -11.48 -5.70
CA GLU A 422 -24.52 -11.46 -7.16
C GLU A 422 -23.54 -12.49 -7.72
N SER A 423 -23.78 -12.93 -8.96
CA SER A 423 -22.87 -13.86 -9.65
C SER A 423 -21.57 -13.15 -10.04
N SER A 424 -20.47 -13.55 -9.42
CA SER A 424 -19.10 -13.09 -9.72
C SER A 424 -18.12 -14.20 -9.34
N PRO A 425 -17.05 -14.49 -10.09
CA PRO A 425 -16.09 -15.54 -9.74
C PRO A 425 -15.58 -15.41 -8.29
N LEU A 426 -15.09 -14.22 -7.95
CA LEU A 426 -14.69 -13.85 -6.59
C LEU A 426 -15.62 -12.74 -6.08
N TYR A 427 -16.12 -12.89 -4.85
CA TYR A 427 -16.95 -11.87 -4.21
C TYR A 427 -16.40 -11.54 -2.82
N ILE A 428 -15.88 -10.33 -2.67
CA ILE A 428 -15.41 -9.78 -1.40
C ILE A 428 -16.22 -8.51 -1.13
N TRP A 429 -16.92 -8.50 0.00
CA TRP A 429 -17.74 -7.35 0.40
C TRP A 429 -16.85 -6.16 0.72
N ASN A 430 -17.16 -4.98 0.17
CA ASN A 430 -16.57 -3.74 0.66
C ASN A 430 -17.10 -3.49 2.09
N PRO A 431 -16.22 -3.35 3.09
CA PRO A 431 -16.66 -3.20 4.48
C PRO A 431 -17.43 -1.90 4.75
N PHE A 432 -17.33 -0.90 3.87
CA PHE A 432 -17.93 0.43 4.04
C PHE A 432 -19.03 0.75 3.01
N GLU A 433 -19.06 0.06 1.87
CA GLU A 433 -20.14 0.16 0.87
C GLU A 433 -20.73 -1.24 0.65
N GLN A 434 -21.74 -1.64 1.43
CA GLN A 434 -22.14 -3.05 1.53
C GLN A 434 -22.67 -3.65 0.21
N ASP A 435 -23.17 -2.82 -0.70
CA ASP A 435 -23.67 -3.27 -2.01
C ASP A 435 -22.54 -3.50 -3.04
N LEU A 436 -21.27 -3.36 -2.64
CA LEU A 436 -20.14 -3.38 -3.54
C LEU A 436 -19.23 -4.61 -3.37
N ASN A 437 -18.96 -5.29 -4.48
CA ASN A 437 -17.89 -6.27 -4.60
C ASN A 437 -16.56 -5.61 -4.98
N ILE A 438 -15.55 -5.65 -4.10
CA ILE A 438 -14.22 -5.05 -4.37
C ILE A 438 -13.40 -5.85 -5.39
N SER A 439 -13.80 -7.07 -5.71
CA SER A 439 -13.12 -7.98 -6.65
C SER A 439 -13.95 -8.26 -7.90
N LYS A 440 -14.91 -7.38 -8.24
CA LYS A 440 -15.78 -7.52 -9.43
C LYS A 440 -15.01 -7.59 -10.76
N ASN A 441 -13.77 -7.11 -10.79
CA ASN A 441 -12.91 -7.20 -11.97
C ASN A 441 -12.35 -8.62 -12.21
N VAL A 442 -12.33 -9.48 -11.18
CA VAL A 442 -11.67 -10.79 -11.24
C VAL A 442 -12.51 -11.78 -12.04
N ASN A 443 -11.93 -12.34 -13.09
CA ASN A 443 -12.60 -13.34 -13.92
C ASN A 443 -12.30 -14.78 -13.45
N GLN A 444 -13.05 -15.75 -14.00
CA GLN A 444 -12.96 -17.15 -13.62
C GLN A 444 -11.55 -17.75 -13.84
N PRO A 445 -10.88 -17.54 -14.99
CA PRO A 445 -9.51 -18.06 -15.19
C PRO A 445 -8.49 -17.55 -14.17
N GLN A 446 -8.56 -16.27 -13.77
CA GLN A 446 -7.63 -15.72 -12.78
C GLN A 446 -7.89 -16.30 -11.39
N LEU A 447 -9.15 -16.53 -11.03
CA LEU A 447 -9.49 -17.19 -9.77
C LEU A 447 -9.05 -18.66 -9.75
N GLU A 448 -9.29 -19.41 -10.81
CA GLU A 448 -8.85 -20.82 -10.92
C GLU A 448 -7.32 -20.93 -10.84
N LYS A 449 -6.61 -20.01 -11.50
CA LYS A 449 -5.15 -19.89 -11.38
C LYS A 449 -4.74 -19.66 -9.92
N PHE A 450 -5.40 -18.75 -9.21
CA PHE A 450 -5.14 -18.51 -7.78
C PHE A 450 -5.34 -19.78 -6.95
N VAL A 451 -6.45 -20.49 -7.14
CA VAL A 451 -6.76 -21.73 -6.40
C VAL A 451 -5.73 -22.83 -6.69
N ALA A 452 -5.35 -23.02 -7.95
CA ALA A 452 -4.34 -24.00 -8.34
C ALA A 452 -2.98 -23.71 -7.70
N LEU A 453 -2.55 -22.45 -7.71
CA LEU A 453 -1.30 -22.03 -7.08
C LEU A 453 -1.37 -22.14 -5.55
N ALA A 454 -2.51 -21.84 -4.92
CA ALA A 454 -2.68 -22.00 -3.48
C ALA A 454 -2.54 -23.48 -3.06
N ARG A 455 -3.18 -24.41 -3.79
CA ARG A 455 -3.05 -25.85 -3.54
C ARG A 455 -1.61 -26.33 -3.71
N GLU A 456 -0.93 -25.91 -4.78
CA GLU A 456 0.48 -26.24 -5.00
C GLU A 456 1.37 -25.70 -3.87
N SER A 457 1.18 -24.45 -3.46
CA SER A 457 1.93 -23.86 -2.34
C SER A 457 1.72 -24.62 -1.03
N ALA A 458 0.48 -25.00 -0.70
CA ALA A 458 0.18 -25.80 0.49
C ALA A 458 0.91 -27.15 0.44
N TRP A 459 0.90 -27.82 -0.71
CA TRP A 459 1.60 -29.09 -0.93
C TRP A 459 3.12 -28.96 -0.80
N ILE A 460 3.73 -27.91 -1.34
CA ILE A 460 5.17 -27.64 -1.19
C ILE A 460 5.52 -27.51 0.29
N LEU A 461 4.80 -26.66 1.03
CA LEU A 461 5.06 -26.43 2.45
C LEU A 461 4.84 -27.69 3.30
N GLN A 462 3.92 -28.58 2.91
CA GLN A 462 3.67 -29.84 3.63
C GLN A 462 4.77 -30.88 3.42
N LYS A 463 5.35 -30.93 2.21
CA LYS A 463 6.35 -31.93 1.83
C LYS A 463 7.78 -31.61 2.24
N GLU A 464 8.07 -30.37 2.59
CA GLU A 464 9.42 -29.96 2.98
C GLU A 464 9.84 -30.58 4.32
N ASP A 465 10.60 -31.68 4.24
CA ASP A 465 11.26 -32.29 5.39
C ASP A 465 12.24 -31.30 6.03
N LYS A 466 12.05 -31.02 7.32
CA LYS A 466 12.90 -30.11 8.11
C LYS A 466 14.37 -30.54 8.11
N THR A 467 14.63 -31.83 7.94
CA THR A 467 15.96 -32.44 8.07
C THR A 467 16.82 -32.32 6.81
N GLN A 468 16.22 -32.26 5.61
CA GLN A 468 16.94 -32.05 4.34
C GLN A 468 17.36 -30.58 4.10
N ARG A 469 16.79 -29.62 4.85
CA ARG A 469 16.96 -28.17 4.68
C ARG A 469 18.41 -27.69 4.87
N MET A 470 19.17 -28.33 5.76
CA MET A 470 20.54 -27.92 6.08
C MET A 470 21.59 -28.49 5.13
N ILE A 471 21.24 -29.48 4.30
CA ILE A 471 22.19 -30.24 3.47
C ILE A 471 22.12 -29.79 2.01
N SER A 472 20.95 -29.39 1.51
CA SER A 472 20.79 -28.92 0.13
C SER A 472 20.87 -27.39 0.04
N LYS A 473 21.51 -26.85 -1.01
CA LYS A 473 21.50 -25.40 -1.32
C LYS A 473 20.20 -24.94 -2.01
N GLU A 474 19.14 -25.75 -1.96
CA GLU A 474 17.89 -25.45 -2.65
C GLU A 474 17.02 -24.44 -1.86
N PRO A 475 16.23 -23.60 -2.55
CA PRO A 475 15.23 -22.75 -1.88
C PRO A 475 14.22 -23.58 -1.09
N TRP A 476 13.91 -23.14 0.13
CA TRP A 476 12.98 -23.81 1.04
C TRP A 476 12.04 -22.81 1.73
N GLY A 477 10.92 -23.27 2.25
CA GLY A 477 9.94 -22.47 2.98
C GLY A 477 9.31 -21.41 2.08
N LEU A 478 9.27 -20.17 2.56
CA LEU A 478 8.84 -19.02 1.74
C LEU A 478 9.71 -18.87 0.48
N ALA A 479 11.01 -19.15 0.54
CA ALA A 479 11.88 -19.01 -0.62
C ALA A 479 11.46 -19.95 -1.77
N ALA A 480 11.04 -21.18 -1.45
CA ALA A 480 10.50 -22.13 -2.43
C ALA A 480 9.18 -21.65 -3.08
N LEU A 481 8.39 -20.84 -2.37
CA LEU A 481 7.15 -20.27 -2.90
C LEU A 481 7.38 -19.02 -3.75
N LEU A 482 8.55 -18.39 -3.64
CA LEU A 482 8.91 -17.16 -4.36
C LEU A 482 9.76 -17.41 -5.62
N ILE A 483 9.78 -18.66 -6.09
CA ILE A 483 10.29 -19.06 -7.40
C ILE A 483 9.13 -19.53 -8.29
N PRO A 484 9.10 -19.19 -9.59
CA PRO A 484 8.07 -19.68 -10.51
C PRO A 484 8.05 -21.21 -10.56
N PHE A 485 6.87 -21.80 -10.38
CA PHE A 485 6.72 -23.25 -10.43
C PHE A 485 7.09 -23.79 -11.81
N GLY A 486 7.89 -24.86 -11.85
CA GLY A 486 8.26 -25.55 -13.09
C GLY A 486 9.64 -25.23 -13.70
N LYS A 487 10.44 -24.30 -13.14
CA LYS A 487 11.80 -24.02 -13.66
C LYS A 487 12.91 -24.97 -13.15
N ASN A 488 12.68 -25.74 -12.08
CA ASN A 488 13.71 -26.61 -11.49
C ASN A 488 13.47 -28.12 -11.65
N ASN A 489 12.42 -28.61 -12.32
CA ASN A 489 12.32 -30.07 -12.55
C ASN A 489 11.27 -30.49 -13.61
N PRO A 490 11.67 -30.72 -14.88
CA PRO A 490 10.76 -31.26 -15.91
C PRO A 490 10.31 -32.71 -15.62
N ASN A 491 11.03 -33.44 -14.75
CA ASN A 491 10.69 -34.84 -14.39
C ASN A 491 9.48 -34.97 -13.46
N MET A 492 9.15 -33.94 -12.68
CA MET A 492 7.94 -33.99 -11.84
C MET A 492 6.65 -33.84 -12.65
N ILE A 493 6.70 -33.18 -13.81
CA ILE A 493 5.53 -33.01 -14.68
C ILE A 493 5.15 -34.35 -15.35
N LYS A 494 6.12 -35.20 -15.70
CA LYS A 494 5.86 -36.52 -16.28
C LYS A 494 5.21 -37.50 -15.30
N ASN A 495 5.54 -37.41 -14.01
CA ASN A 495 4.88 -38.20 -12.96
C ASN A 495 3.51 -37.61 -12.54
N ARG A 496 3.26 -36.32 -12.78
CA ARG A 496 2.00 -35.62 -12.47
C ARG A 496 0.81 -36.06 -13.33
N VAL A 497 1.03 -36.55 -14.56
CA VAL A 497 -0.07 -37.03 -15.43
C VAL A 497 -0.51 -38.46 -15.09
N LYS A 498 0.38 -39.30 -14.54
CA LYS A 498 0.06 -40.71 -14.23
C LYS A 498 -0.69 -40.91 -12.90
N GLY A 499 -0.49 -40.04 -11.91
CA GLY A 499 -1.13 -40.18 -10.58
C GLY A 499 -2.59 -39.73 -10.52
N ILE A 500 -2.93 -38.60 -11.16
CA ILE A 500 -4.25 -37.96 -11.01
C ILE A 500 -5.31 -38.62 -11.91
N GLY A 501 -4.90 -39.16 -13.06
CA GLY A 501 -5.78 -39.89 -13.97
C GLY A 501 -6.11 -41.31 -13.49
N SER A 502 -5.19 -42.00 -12.81
CA SER A 502 -5.34 -43.44 -12.52
C SER A 502 -6.40 -43.72 -11.45
N GLU A 503 -6.41 -43.00 -10.33
CA GLU A 503 -7.34 -43.27 -9.22
C GLU A 503 -8.77 -42.81 -9.50
N THR A 504 -8.93 -41.67 -10.17
CA THR A 504 -10.23 -41.13 -10.57
C THR A 504 -10.88 -41.98 -11.67
N ILE A 505 -10.09 -42.50 -12.61
CA ILE A 505 -10.57 -43.43 -13.66
C ILE A 505 -10.86 -44.81 -13.07
N LYS A 506 -10.06 -45.29 -12.10
CA LYS A 506 -10.36 -46.55 -11.38
C LYS A 506 -11.67 -46.47 -10.60
N SER A 507 -11.91 -45.38 -9.85
CA SER A 507 -13.15 -45.24 -9.08
C SER A 507 -14.37 -45.10 -9.99
N LEU A 508 -14.25 -44.43 -11.15
CA LEU A 508 -15.29 -44.36 -12.17
C LEU A 508 -15.55 -45.72 -12.85
N LEU A 509 -14.50 -46.48 -13.19
CA LEU A 509 -14.63 -47.82 -13.77
C LEU A 509 -15.20 -48.84 -12.79
N ASP A 510 -14.85 -48.76 -11.51
CA ASP A 510 -15.39 -49.63 -10.46
C ASP A 510 -16.85 -49.28 -10.14
N SER A 511 -17.22 -47.99 -10.21
CA SER A 511 -18.62 -47.54 -10.10
C SER A 511 -19.49 -48.00 -11.27
N LEU A 512 -18.93 -48.03 -12.50
CA LEU A 512 -19.60 -48.53 -13.70
C LEU A 512 -19.72 -50.07 -13.73
N LYS A 513 -18.80 -50.79 -13.09
CA LYS A 513 -18.91 -52.24 -12.92
C LYS A 513 -19.99 -52.61 -11.89
N LEU A 514 -20.10 -51.86 -10.80
CA LEU A 514 -21.15 -52.08 -9.78
C LEU A 514 -22.56 -51.76 -10.30
N SER A 515 -22.72 -50.77 -11.20
CA SER A 515 -24.01 -50.46 -11.81
C SER A 515 -24.46 -51.50 -12.86
N ASN A 516 -23.52 -52.13 -13.57
CA ASN A 516 -23.84 -53.20 -14.52
C ASN A 516 -24.22 -54.54 -13.87
N VAL A 517 -23.68 -54.87 -12.68
CA VAL A 517 -24.06 -56.09 -11.95
C VAL A 517 -25.48 -55.98 -11.36
N ASN A 518 -25.88 -54.79 -10.91
CA ASN A 518 -27.23 -54.55 -10.37
C ASN A 518 -28.33 -54.50 -11.44
N ASN A 519 -27.99 -54.20 -12.70
CA ASN A 519 -28.95 -54.20 -13.81
C ASN A 519 -29.15 -55.59 -14.44
N LEU A 520 -28.21 -56.52 -14.26
CA LEU A 520 -28.33 -57.91 -14.74
C LEU A 520 -29.15 -58.82 -13.80
N GLN A 521 -29.30 -58.47 -12.52
CA GLN A 521 -30.15 -59.23 -11.58
C GLN A 521 -31.64 -58.83 -11.60
N LYS A 522 -32.02 -57.73 -12.25
CA LYS A 522 -33.42 -57.31 -12.38
C LYS A 522 -34.10 -57.75 -13.70
N ALA A 523 -33.36 -58.39 -14.61
CA ALA A 523 -33.88 -58.84 -15.90
C ALA A 523 -34.16 -60.36 -16.00
N VAL A 524 -33.94 -61.14 -14.93
CA VAL A 524 -34.26 -62.58 -14.89
C VAL A 524 -35.19 -62.82 -13.69
N GLY A 525 -36.46 -62.55 -13.90
CA GLY A 525 -37.51 -62.60 -12.87
C GLY A 525 -38.90 -62.47 -13.47
N LYS A 526 -39.17 -63.23 -14.53
CA LYS A 526 -40.49 -63.70 -14.96
C LYS A 526 -40.34 -65.11 -15.51
#